data_AF-A0A1C7NM85-F1
#
_entry.id   AF-A0A1C7NM85-F1
#
_cell.length_a   1.000
_cell.length_b   1.000
_cell.length_c   1.000
_cell.angle_alpha   90.00
_cell.angle_beta   90.00
_cell.angle_gamma   90.00
#
_symmetry.space_group_name_H-M   'P 1'
#
loop_
_entity.id
_entity.type
_entity.pdbx_description
1 polymer ?
#
loop_
_entity_poly.entity_id
_entity_poly.type
_entity_poly.pdbx_seq_one_letter_code
_entity_poly.pdbx_strand_id
1 'polypeptide(L)'
;MQTDLEAVQDMIQKETKPCSPNKSLTKEFAEKLHKDYQQMSPDDTWHLNDILRNRMIMFGPSVDKIKVAQNLCLWLPQLQPQKWWNKIPILVLSPKTEKPSKEASSGMIVFSSDMTMEDLKHHLEKNIDQILKDANKQ
;
A
#
# COMPACT_ATOMS: atom_id res chain seq x y z
N MET A 1 -6.88 17.50 -69.47
CA MET A 1 -5.78 18.12 -68.71
C MET A 1 -6.37 18.60 -67.41
N GLN A 2 -6.34 17.74 -66.38
CA GLN A 2 -6.78 18.10 -65.03
C GLN A 2 -5.60 18.73 -64.31
N THR A 3 -5.85 19.92 -63.79
CA THR A 3 -4.87 20.91 -63.32
C THR A 3 -4.24 20.48 -61.99
N ASP A 4 -2.91 20.62 -61.88
CA ASP A 4 -2.08 20.49 -60.66
C ASP A 4 -2.66 21.18 -59.41
N LEU A 5 -3.56 22.16 -59.59
CA LEU A 5 -4.27 22.87 -58.53
C LEU A 5 -5.09 21.98 -57.59
N GLU A 6 -5.68 20.88 -58.08
CA GLU A 6 -6.42 19.94 -57.21
C GLU A 6 -5.48 19.13 -56.30
N ALA A 7 -4.27 18.82 -56.78
CA ALA A 7 -3.28 18.07 -56.00
C ALA A 7 -2.66 18.91 -54.87
N VAL A 8 -2.49 20.23 -55.07
CA VAL A 8 -1.97 21.12 -54.02
C VAL A 8 -3.02 21.34 -52.92
N GLN A 9 -4.31 21.39 -53.28
CA GLN A 9 -5.39 21.60 -52.31
C GLN A 9 -5.60 20.38 -51.39
N ASP A 10 -5.40 19.16 -51.90
CA ASP A 10 -5.46 17.93 -51.10
C ASP A 10 -4.26 17.79 -50.12
N MET A 11 -3.10 18.37 -50.47
CA MET A 11 -1.94 18.42 -49.57
C MET A 11 -2.14 19.42 -48.41
N ILE A 12 -2.73 20.58 -48.66
CA ILE A 12 -2.99 21.60 -47.62
C ILE A 12 -4.12 21.17 -46.67
N GLN A 13 -5.12 20.43 -47.16
CA GLN A 13 -6.20 19.90 -46.31
C GLN A 13 -5.78 18.73 -45.41
N LYS A 14 -4.67 18.04 -45.72
CA LYS A 14 -4.13 16.99 -44.84
C LYS A 14 -3.35 17.52 -43.65
N GLU A 15 -2.88 18.78 -43.69
CA GLU A 15 -2.21 19.43 -42.57
C GLU A 15 -3.19 19.99 -41.52
N THR A 16 -4.49 20.01 -41.80
CA THR A 16 -5.55 20.43 -40.86
C THR A 16 -6.29 19.26 -40.22
N LYS A 17 -5.65 18.09 -40.08
CA LYS A 17 -6.06 17.14 -39.05
C LYS A 17 -5.51 17.63 -37.72
N PRO A 18 -6.33 17.84 -36.67
CA PRO A 18 -5.80 18.11 -35.35
C PRO A 18 -4.89 16.94 -34.99
N CYS A 19 -3.60 17.24 -34.91
CA CYS A 19 -2.57 16.34 -34.43
C CYS A 19 -3.07 15.81 -33.09
N SER A 20 -3.58 14.58 -33.09
CA SER A 20 -3.80 13.83 -31.86
C SER A 20 -2.46 13.89 -31.13
N PRO A 21 -2.38 14.51 -29.94
CA PRO A 21 -1.10 14.74 -29.31
C PRO A 21 -0.47 13.37 -29.08
N ASN A 22 0.60 13.07 -29.82
CA ASN A 22 1.45 11.91 -29.56
C ASN A 22 1.84 12.03 -28.09
N LYS A 23 1.21 11.21 -27.26
CA LYS A 23 1.42 11.23 -25.81
C LYS A 23 2.90 10.92 -25.61
N SER A 24 3.66 11.92 -25.18
CA SER A 24 5.09 11.76 -24.89
C SER A 24 5.27 10.53 -23.99
N LEU A 25 6.37 9.79 -24.15
CA LEU A 25 6.71 8.63 -23.31
C LEU A 25 6.59 8.95 -21.81
N THR A 26 6.88 10.20 -21.41
CA THR A 26 6.70 10.70 -20.05
C THR A 26 5.24 10.70 -19.60
N LYS A 27 4.32 11.02 -20.51
CA LYS A 27 2.87 11.00 -20.28
C LYS A 27 2.34 9.58 -20.25
N GLU A 28 2.87 8.66 -21.06
CA GLU A 28 2.57 7.23 -20.94
C GLU A 28 3.07 6.64 -19.62
N PHE A 29 4.27 7.02 -19.17
CA PHE A 29 4.79 6.61 -17.87
C PHE A 29 3.96 7.17 -16.71
N ALA A 30 3.61 8.45 -16.77
CA ALA A 30 2.76 9.09 -15.76
C ALA A 30 1.35 8.49 -15.77
N GLU A 31 0.74 8.27 -16.93
CA GLU A 31 -0.58 7.63 -17.04
C GLU A 31 -0.54 6.16 -16.58
N LYS A 32 0.56 5.44 -16.82
CA LYS A 32 0.72 4.05 -16.35
C LYS A 32 0.96 3.98 -14.85
N LEU A 33 1.81 4.84 -14.29
CA LEU A 33 1.98 4.99 -12.84
C LEU A 33 0.67 5.41 -12.16
N HIS A 34 -0.06 6.37 -12.72
CA HIS A 34 -1.35 6.79 -12.18
C HIS A 34 -2.40 5.69 -12.30
N LYS A 35 -2.42 4.90 -13.39
CA LYS A 35 -3.32 3.76 -13.54
C LYS A 35 -2.99 2.63 -12.56
N ASP A 36 -1.72 2.29 -12.37
CA ASP A 36 -1.29 1.32 -11.36
C ASP A 36 -1.64 1.83 -9.94
N TYR A 37 -1.49 3.13 -9.68
CA TYR A 37 -1.86 3.75 -8.41
C TYR A 37 -3.39 3.85 -8.21
N GLN A 38 -4.17 3.98 -9.28
CA GLN A 38 -5.64 3.98 -9.25
C GLN A 38 -6.25 2.57 -9.31
N GLN A 39 -5.48 1.56 -9.73
CA GLN A 39 -5.83 0.15 -9.60
C GLN A 39 -5.64 -0.39 -8.18
N MET A 40 -4.91 0.33 -7.33
CA MET A 40 -5.14 0.23 -5.89
C MET A 40 -6.52 0.85 -5.62
N SER A 41 -7.49 -0.04 -5.44
CA SER A 41 -8.88 0.24 -5.12
C SER A 41 -9.02 1.47 -4.20
N PRO A 42 -9.70 2.55 -4.61
CA PRO A 42 -10.06 3.66 -3.71
C PRO A 42 -11.05 3.25 -2.61
N ASP A 43 -11.45 1.97 -2.57
CA ASP A 43 -12.38 1.36 -1.62
C ASP A 43 -11.70 0.57 -0.48
N ASP A 44 -10.35 0.56 -0.39
CA ASP A 44 -9.65 -0.02 0.77
C ASP A 44 -9.73 0.91 2.00
N THR A 45 -10.96 1.32 2.33
CA THR A 45 -11.24 2.00 3.58
C THR A 45 -11.19 0.94 4.68
N TRP A 46 -10.05 0.87 5.38
CA TRP A 46 -9.89 -0.04 6.51
C TRP A 46 -10.96 0.21 7.57
N HIS A 47 -11.91 -0.71 7.74
CA HIS A 47 -12.89 -0.60 8.80
C HIS A 47 -12.42 -1.29 10.07
N LEU A 48 -12.91 -0.77 11.19
CA LEU A 48 -12.61 -1.30 12.52
C LEU A 48 -12.96 -2.80 12.63
N ASN A 49 -14.05 -3.21 11.98
CA ASN A 49 -14.46 -4.61 11.95
C ASN A 49 -13.46 -5.52 11.23
N ASP A 50 -12.80 -5.05 10.16
CA ASP A 50 -11.80 -5.84 9.44
C ASP A 50 -10.59 -6.15 10.31
N ILE A 51 -10.17 -5.17 11.10
CA ILE A 51 -9.03 -5.30 12.02
C ILE A 51 -9.39 -6.20 13.20
N LEU A 52 -10.56 -6.01 13.81
CA LEU A 52 -10.99 -6.81 14.96
C LEU A 52 -11.30 -8.26 14.60
N ARG A 53 -11.76 -8.52 13.37
CA ARG A 53 -12.04 -9.89 12.89
C ARG A 53 -10.82 -10.58 12.29
N ASN A 54 -9.70 -9.86 12.14
CA ASN A 54 -8.49 -10.43 11.58
C ASN A 54 -7.89 -11.46 12.54
N ARG A 55 -7.90 -12.73 12.11
CA ARG A 55 -7.35 -13.86 12.89
C ARG A 55 -5.83 -13.80 13.03
N MET A 56 -5.15 -13.02 12.19
CA MET A 56 -3.71 -12.81 12.27
C MET A 56 -3.32 -11.82 13.36
N ILE A 57 -4.28 -11.12 13.98
CA ILE A 57 -3.99 -10.13 15.03
C ILE A 57 -4.37 -10.69 16.40
N MET A 58 -3.38 -10.75 17.27
CA MET A 58 -3.54 -11.10 18.67
C MET A 58 -3.36 -9.87 19.54
N PHE A 59 -4.33 -9.65 20.42
CA PHE A 59 -4.29 -8.56 21.38
C PHE A 59 -4.05 -9.13 22.78
N GLY A 60 -3.06 -8.59 23.47
CA GLY A 60 -2.79 -8.89 24.87
C GLY A 60 -4.00 -8.57 25.77
N PRO A 61 -4.08 -9.20 26.95
CA PRO A 61 -5.26 -9.11 27.83
C PRO A 61 -5.54 -7.70 28.35
N SER A 62 -4.51 -6.86 28.47
CA SER A 62 -4.61 -5.49 28.99
C SER A 62 -4.63 -4.41 27.90
N VAL A 63 -4.85 -4.79 26.64
CA VAL A 63 -4.88 -3.87 25.50
C VAL A 63 -6.31 -3.48 25.18
N ASP A 64 -6.55 -2.18 25.02
CA ASP A 64 -7.80 -1.67 24.45
C ASP A 64 -7.83 -1.94 22.94
N LYS A 65 -8.46 -3.06 22.58
CA LYS A 65 -8.53 -3.55 21.19
C LYS A 65 -9.25 -2.57 20.28
N ILE A 66 -10.25 -1.85 20.80
CA ILE A 66 -11.03 -0.88 20.01
C ILE A 66 -10.16 0.32 19.65
N LYS A 67 -9.48 0.89 20.65
CA LYS A 67 -8.58 2.03 20.43
C LYS A 67 -7.44 1.69 19.46
N VAL A 68 -6.82 0.52 19.63
CA VAL A 68 -5.75 0.09 18.72
C VAL A 68 -6.28 -0.16 17.31
N ALA A 69 -7.45 -0.79 17.16
CA ALA A 69 -8.06 -1.00 15.85
C ALA A 69 -8.37 0.34 15.16
N GLN A 70 -8.91 1.33 15.88
CA GLN A 70 -9.13 2.68 15.33
C GLN A 70 -7.84 3.32 14.83
N ASN A 71 -6.76 3.23 15.62
CA ASN A 71 -5.46 3.75 15.23
C ASN A 71 -4.92 3.02 13.99
N LEU A 72 -4.99 1.69 13.95
CA LEU A 72 -4.55 0.90 12.81
C LEU A 72 -5.36 1.22 11.54
N CYS A 73 -6.67 1.43 11.63
CA CYS A 73 -7.46 1.89 10.47
C CYS A 73 -6.88 3.16 9.84
N LEU A 74 -6.42 4.10 10.66
CA LEU A 74 -5.82 5.36 10.21
C LEU A 74 -4.39 5.18 9.70
N TRP A 75 -3.63 4.25 10.28
CA TRP A 75 -2.21 4.08 9.98
C TRP A 75 -1.96 3.13 8.81
N LEU A 76 -2.80 2.10 8.63
CA LEU A 76 -2.59 1.06 7.63
C LEU A 76 -2.29 1.59 6.23
N PRO A 77 -3.02 2.57 5.66
CA PRO A 77 -2.69 3.12 4.34
C PRO A 77 -1.24 3.63 4.21
N GLN A 78 -0.64 4.08 5.31
CA GLN A 78 0.72 4.63 5.36
C GLN A 78 1.79 3.57 5.63
N LEU A 79 1.40 2.37 6.08
CA LEU A 79 2.31 1.30 6.52
C LEU A 79 2.53 0.21 5.47
N GLN A 80 2.13 0.45 4.21
CA GLN A 80 2.28 -0.48 3.08
C GLN A 80 1.79 -1.91 3.41
N PRO A 81 0.49 -2.06 3.76
CA PRO A 81 -0.07 -3.29 4.29
C PRO A 81 0.07 -4.46 3.31
N GLN A 82 0.14 -4.19 1.99
CA GLN A 82 0.39 -5.19 0.95
C GLN A 82 1.64 -6.07 1.19
N LYS A 83 2.61 -5.58 1.95
CA LYS A 83 3.86 -6.32 2.25
C LYS A 83 3.68 -7.37 3.35
N TRP A 84 2.80 -7.15 4.33
CA TRP A 84 2.79 -7.91 5.58
C TRP A 84 1.40 -8.22 6.16
N TRP A 85 0.40 -7.40 5.84
CA TRP A 85 -0.97 -7.59 6.29
C TRP A 85 -1.52 -8.92 5.78
N ASN A 86 -2.19 -9.67 6.65
CA ASN A 86 -2.68 -11.04 6.40
C ASN A 86 -1.62 -12.08 6.00
N LYS A 87 -0.33 -11.71 5.98
CA LYS A 87 0.80 -12.62 5.69
C LYS A 87 1.59 -12.95 6.94
N ILE A 88 1.70 -12.00 7.86
CA ILE A 88 2.48 -12.12 9.08
C ILE A 88 1.56 -11.96 10.29
N PRO A 89 1.64 -12.84 11.29
CA PRO A 89 0.93 -12.67 12.55
C PRO A 89 1.38 -11.41 13.28
N ILE A 90 0.44 -10.70 13.89
CA ILE A 90 0.66 -9.45 14.60
C ILE A 90 0.27 -9.66 16.07
N LEU A 91 1.15 -9.26 16.98
CA LEU A 91 0.92 -9.30 18.41
C LEU A 91 1.00 -7.89 19.00
N VAL A 92 -0.11 -7.43 19.56
CA VAL A 92 -0.21 -6.14 20.24
C VAL A 92 -0.17 -6.36 21.74
N LEU A 93 0.79 -5.73 22.41
CA LEU A 93 0.98 -5.86 23.85
C LEU A 93 0.77 -4.53 24.57
N SER A 94 0.39 -4.58 25.84
CA SER A 94 0.40 -3.38 26.67
C SER A 94 1.86 -2.98 26.94
N PRO A 95 2.21 -1.69 27.08
CA PRO A 95 3.56 -1.27 27.48
C PRO A 95 4.03 -1.90 28.80
N LYS A 96 3.09 -2.29 29.66
CA LYS A 96 3.35 -2.94 30.95
C LYS A 96 3.58 -4.44 30.84
N THR A 97 3.32 -5.04 29.67
CA THR A 97 3.51 -6.47 29.44
C THR A 97 4.94 -6.73 29.01
N GLU A 98 5.57 -7.75 29.61
CA GLU A 98 6.89 -8.20 29.19
C GLU A 98 6.84 -8.66 27.73
N LYS A 99 7.82 -8.21 26.92
CA LYS A 99 7.89 -8.61 25.52
C LYS A 99 8.28 -10.09 25.44
N PRO A 100 7.63 -10.89 24.59
CA PRO A 100 8.00 -12.28 24.41
C PRO A 100 9.45 -12.40 23.97
N SER A 101 10.08 -13.54 24.28
CA SER A 101 11.44 -13.83 23.82
C SER A 101 11.52 -13.77 22.29
N LYS A 102 12.72 -13.48 21.76
CA LYS A 102 12.95 -13.40 20.31
C LYS A 102 12.58 -14.69 19.57
N GLU A 103 12.72 -15.83 20.24
CA GLU A 103 12.36 -17.14 19.70
C GLU A 103 10.84 -17.28 19.59
N ALA A 104 10.10 -16.89 20.64
CA ALA A 104 8.65 -16.96 20.66
C ALA A 104 7.97 -15.92 19.75
N SER A 105 8.67 -14.84 19.41
CA SER A 105 8.21 -13.77 18.50
C SER A 105 8.79 -13.87 17.09
N SER A 106 9.55 -14.93 16.79
CA SER A 106 10.14 -15.14 15.47
C SER A 106 9.05 -15.31 14.42
N GLY A 107 9.15 -14.56 13.32
CA GLY A 107 8.14 -14.56 12.26
C GLY A 107 6.85 -13.79 12.60
N MET A 108 6.84 -12.98 13.67
CA MET A 108 5.69 -12.14 14.04
C MET A 108 6.06 -10.67 14.12
N ILE A 109 5.07 -9.79 13.87
CA ILE A 109 5.19 -8.37 14.16
C ILE A 109 4.72 -8.13 15.58
N VAL A 110 5.59 -7.61 16.45
CA VAL A 110 5.25 -7.35 17.85
C VAL A 110 5.39 -5.85 18.15
N PHE A 111 4.31 -5.21 18.56
CA PHE A 111 4.35 -3.80 18.96
C PHE A 111 3.50 -3.51 20.19
N SER A 112 3.81 -2.40 20.84
CA SER A 112 3.12 -1.95 22.06
C SER A 112 1.95 -1.05 21.72
N SER A 113 0.87 -1.11 22.50
CA SER A 113 -0.37 -0.35 22.25
C SER A 113 -0.21 1.17 22.36
N ASP A 114 0.86 1.66 22.96
CA ASP A 114 1.22 3.07 23.11
C ASP A 114 2.17 3.58 22.00
N MET A 115 2.67 2.71 21.12
CA MET A 115 3.52 3.13 20.02
C MET A 115 2.80 4.10 19.09
N THR A 116 3.54 5.09 18.60
CA THR A 116 3.03 6.03 17.60
C THR A 116 3.09 5.41 16.19
N MET A 117 2.44 6.07 15.23
CA MET A 117 2.53 5.69 13.83
C MET A 117 3.98 5.68 13.34
N GLU A 118 4.78 6.66 13.75
CA GLU A 118 6.18 6.81 13.35
C GLU A 118 7.05 5.69 13.92
N ASP A 119 6.87 5.34 15.20
CA ASP A 119 7.56 4.23 15.83
C ASP A 119 7.26 2.91 15.13
N LEU A 120 5.97 2.68 14.83
CA LEU A 120 5.52 1.47 14.15
C LEU A 120 6.07 1.41 12.72
N LYS A 121 6.04 2.53 11.99
CA LYS A 121 6.60 2.63 10.65
C LYS A 121 8.10 2.32 10.66
N HIS A 122 8.85 2.97 11.53
CA HIS A 122 10.29 2.73 11.65
C HIS A 122 10.60 1.28 12.02
N HIS A 123 9.81 0.69 12.92
CA HIS A 123 9.95 -0.71 13.30
C HIS A 123 9.71 -1.65 12.12
N LEU A 124 8.65 -1.43 11.33
CA LEU A 124 8.36 -2.21 10.14
C LEU A 124 9.46 -2.04 9.09
N GLU A 125 9.85 -0.81 8.74
CA GLU A 125 10.89 -0.55 7.73
C GLU A 125 12.22 -1.22 8.07
N LYS A 126 12.58 -1.28 9.36
CA LYS A 126 13.84 -1.88 9.80
C LYS A 126 13.81 -3.41 9.87
N ASN A 127 12.66 -4.01 10.20
CA ASN A 127 12.61 -5.43 10.57
C ASN A 127 11.76 -6.29 9.61
N ILE A 128 10.95 -5.70 8.72
CA ILE A 128 9.97 -6.45 7.95
C ILE A 128 10.60 -7.53 7.06
N ASP A 129 11.72 -7.26 6.41
CA ASP A 129 12.41 -8.24 5.57
C ASP A 129 12.91 -9.43 6.37
N GLN A 130 13.38 -9.19 7.59
CA GLN A 130 13.84 -10.26 8.48
C GLN A 130 12.65 -11.08 9.00
N ILE A 131 11.58 -10.42 9.42
CA ILE A 131 10.36 -11.08 9.91
C ILE A 131 9.74 -11.93 8.79
N LEU A 132 9.70 -11.45 7.55
CA LEU A 132 9.22 -12.20 6.39
C LEU A 132 10.09 -13.43 6.09
N LYS A 133 11.41 -13.31 6.20
CA LYS A 133 12.32 -14.46 6.04
C LYS A 133 12.08 -15.51 7.10
N ASP A 134 11.82 -15.13 8.34
CA ASP A 134 11.59 -16.07 9.42
C ASP A 134 10.17 -16.68 9.36
N ALA A 135 9.17 -15.92 8.92
CA ALA A 135 7.82 -16.43 8.67
C ALA A 135 7.76 -17.46 7.54
N ASN A 136 8.58 -17.31 6.49
CA ASN A 136 8.63 -18.25 5.36
C ASN A 136 9.44 -19.54 5.65
N LYS A 137 10.14 -19.61 6.78
CA LYS A 137 10.91 -20.80 7.19
C LYS A 137 10.12 -21.75 8.08
N GLN A 138 8.95 -21.31 8.56
CA GLN A 138 8.02 -22.12 9.36
C GLN A 138 7.05 -22.86 8.44
#